data_AF-A0A378BAN4-F1
#
_entry.id   AF-A0A378BAN4-F1
#
_cell.length_a   1.000
_cell.length_b   1.000
_cell.length_c   1.000
_cell.angle_alpha   90.00
_cell.angle_beta   90.00
_cell.angle_gamma   90.00
#
_symmetry.space_group_name_H-M   'P 1'
#
loop_
_entity.id
_entity.type
_entity.pdbx_description
1 polymer ?
#
loop_
_entity_poly.entity_id
_entity_poly.type
_entity_poly.pdbx_seq_one_letter_code
_entity_poly.pdbx_strand_id
1 'polypeptide(L)'
;MSSLSPPILTGSKISANCPKGRRWTISNETTTLGRSLLLLQAQGLLKLKPGVGYLPTTLDIIDNPKQLKIVEVDTPQLTRTLDDPNVSLSIINTNFSAQAGLSAARDGLFMEGPDSPYVNAIVAREDNKDSKKIQELKAAFQTSEVAEKAKEVYKGDAIKGW
;
A
#
# COMPACT_ATOMS: atom_id res chain seq x y z
N MET A 1 15.52 11.56 -8.17
CA MET A 1 14.21 11.31 -7.54
C MET A 1 14.36 11.52 -6.05
N SER A 2 13.36 12.10 -5.42
CA SER A 2 13.34 12.47 -4.01
C SER A 2 11.97 12.09 -3.48
N SER A 3 11.92 11.22 -2.46
CA SER A 3 10.69 10.49 -2.20
C SER A 3 10.49 9.98 -0.78
N LEU A 4 9.27 10.07 -0.27
CA LEU A 4 8.85 9.34 0.94
C LEU A 4 8.05 8.12 0.50
N SER A 5 8.35 6.94 1.02
CA SER A 5 7.48 5.77 0.81
C SER A 5 6.48 5.72 1.96
N PRO A 6 5.18 6.03 1.75
CA PRO A 6 4.20 5.41 2.59
C PRO A 6 4.18 3.92 2.19
N PRO A 7 4.49 2.99 3.10
CA PRO A 7 4.05 1.61 2.91
C PRO A 7 2.54 1.63 2.61
N ILE A 8 2.02 0.62 1.92
CA ILE A 8 0.60 0.32 2.05
C ILE A 8 0.44 -0.43 3.36
N LEU A 9 -0.51 0.02 4.18
CA LEU A 9 -0.92 -0.67 5.38
C LEU A 9 -1.86 -1.79 4.98
N THR A 10 -1.47 -3.05 5.11
CA THR A 10 -2.53 -4.05 5.28
C THR A 10 -3.10 -3.82 6.67
N GLY A 11 -4.35 -3.35 6.79
CA GLY A 11 -5.05 -3.38 8.07
C GLY A 11 -5.70 -4.75 8.19
N SER A 12 -5.50 -5.45 9.30
CA SER A 12 -6.28 -6.66 9.56
C SER A 12 -6.72 -6.78 11.01
N LYS A 13 -7.85 -7.46 11.18
CA LYS A 13 -8.06 -8.42 12.26
C LYS A 13 -8.03 -9.83 11.65
N ILE A 14 -6.86 -10.46 11.48
CA ILE A 14 -6.82 -11.89 11.12
C ILE A 14 -5.74 -12.63 11.91
N SER A 15 -6.19 -13.60 12.69
CA SER A 15 -5.38 -14.69 13.21
C SER A 15 -4.77 -15.52 12.08
N ALA A 16 -3.55 -16.04 12.24
CA ALA A 16 -2.87 -16.93 11.29
C ALA A 16 -3.71 -18.09 10.71
N ASN A 17 -4.82 -18.48 11.37
CA ASN A 17 -5.88 -19.31 10.82
C ASN A 17 -6.92 -18.48 10.05
N CYS A 18 -6.69 -18.19 8.77
CA CYS A 18 -7.73 -17.64 7.88
C CYS A 18 -8.59 -18.79 7.32
N PRO A 19 -9.90 -18.86 7.63
CA PRO A 19 -10.78 -19.87 7.05
C PRO A 19 -10.89 -19.71 5.52
N LYS A 20 -10.95 -20.81 4.79
CA LYS A 20 -11.16 -20.81 3.33
C LYS A 20 -12.42 -20.01 2.96
N GLY A 21 -12.37 -19.23 1.88
CA GLY A 21 -13.53 -18.56 1.29
C GLY A 21 -13.99 -17.24 1.94
N ARG A 22 -13.23 -16.68 2.90
CA ARG A 22 -13.51 -15.33 3.45
C ARG A 22 -13.20 -14.21 2.44
N ARG A 23 -13.85 -13.05 2.62
CA ARG A 23 -13.69 -11.87 1.75
C ARG A 23 -12.43 -11.09 2.08
N TRP A 24 -11.70 -10.70 1.05
CA TRP A 24 -10.51 -9.87 1.11
C TRP A 24 -10.78 -8.64 0.25
N THR A 25 -10.76 -7.46 0.87
CA THR A 25 -11.08 -6.21 0.19
C THR A 25 -9.82 -5.51 -0.28
N ILE A 26 -9.83 -5.04 -1.51
CA ILE A 26 -8.75 -4.27 -2.14
C ILE A 26 -9.34 -3.09 -2.89
N SER A 27 -8.52 -2.08 -3.18
CA SER A 27 -8.96 -0.91 -3.96
C SER A 27 -9.41 -1.33 -5.36
N ASN A 28 -10.44 -0.66 -5.87
CA ASN A 28 -10.87 -0.74 -7.27
C ASN A 28 -10.12 0.27 -8.18
N GLU A 29 -9.23 1.11 -7.64
CA GLU A 29 -8.40 2.02 -8.45
C GLU A 29 -7.25 1.27 -9.10
N THR A 30 -7.07 1.41 -10.41
CA THR A 30 -6.16 0.59 -11.24
C THR A 30 -4.77 0.36 -10.64
N THR A 31 -4.09 1.43 -10.21
CA THR A 31 -2.73 1.33 -9.66
C THR A 31 -2.70 0.65 -8.29
N THR A 32 -3.66 0.98 -7.42
CA THR A 32 -3.74 0.43 -6.05
C THR A 32 -4.24 -1.02 -6.07
N LEU A 33 -5.14 -1.35 -7.00
CA LEU A 33 -5.57 -2.72 -7.32
C LEU A 33 -4.35 -3.57 -7.71
N GLY A 34 -3.59 -3.14 -8.72
CA GLY A 34 -2.42 -3.85 -9.21
C GLY A 34 -1.36 -4.06 -8.12
N ARG A 35 -1.07 -3.00 -7.36
CA ARG A 35 -0.17 -3.04 -6.20
C ARG A 35 -0.63 -4.04 -5.14
N SER A 36 -1.93 -4.07 -4.83
CA SER A 36 -2.52 -5.02 -3.88
C SER A 36 -2.33 -6.46 -4.34
N LEU A 37 -2.60 -6.75 -5.62
CA LEU A 37 -2.43 -8.09 -6.19
C LEU A 37 -0.97 -8.54 -6.22
N LEU A 38 -0.04 -7.63 -6.52
CA LEU A 38 1.40 -7.91 -6.50
C LEU A 38 1.90 -8.17 -5.07
N LEU A 39 1.39 -7.44 -4.08
CA LEU A 39 1.67 -7.71 -2.67
C LEU A 39 1.19 -9.10 -2.27
N LEU A 40 -0.04 -9.48 -2.65
CA LEU A 40 -0.59 -10.82 -2.37
C LEU A 40 0.25 -11.92 -3.03
N GLN A 41 0.74 -11.69 -4.25
CA GLN A 41 1.67 -12.60 -4.92
C GLN A 41 3.01 -12.71 -4.18
N ALA A 42 3.59 -11.59 -3.74
CA ALA A 42 4.85 -11.58 -3.00
C ALA A 42 4.76 -12.34 -1.66
N GLN A 43 3.57 -12.40 -1.05
CA GLN A 43 3.28 -13.19 0.15
C GLN A 43 2.93 -14.66 -0.15
N GLY A 44 2.97 -15.09 -1.42
CA GLY A 44 2.64 -16.45 -1.83
C GLY A 44 1.17 -16.84 -1.64
N LEU A 45 0.27 -15.85 -1.56
CA LEU A 45 -1.16 -16.08 -1.29
C LEU A 45 -1.96 -16.36 -2.57
N LEU A 46 -1.48 -15.85 -3.70
CA LEU A 46 -2.00 -16.08 -5.04
C LEU A 46 -0.84 -16.03 -6.05
N LYS A 47 -1.12 -16.40 -7.30
CA LYS A 47 -0.18 -16.25 -8.42
C LYS A 47 -0.87 -15.49 -9.55
N LEU A 48 -0.16 -14.55 -10.14
CA LEU A 48 -0.60 -13.79 -11.30
C LEU A 48 0.03 -14.35 -12.58
N LYS A 49 -0.57 -14.04 -13.74
CA LYS A 49 0.02 -14.32 -15.04
C LYS A 49 1.42 -13.67 -15.13
N PRO A 50 2.40 -14.33 -15.76
CA PRO A 50 3.68 -13.70 -16.06
C PRO A 50 3.50 -12.48 -16.97
N GLY A 51 4.33 -11.45 -16.80
CA GLY A 51 4.39 -10.29 -17.71
C GLY A 51 3.29 -9.23 -17.54
N VAL A 52 2.47 -9.31 -16.48
CA VAL A 52 1.37 -8.34 -16.20
C VAL A 52 1.85 -6.95 -15.76
N GLY A 53 3.16 -6.78 -15.52
CA GLY A 53 3.73 -5.50 -15.08
C GLY A 53 3.17 -5.03 -13.73
N TYR A 54 2.93 -3.73 -13.61
CA TYR A 54 2.48 -3.07 -12.36
C TYR A 54 0.97 -2.87 -12.26
N LEU A 55 0.21 -3.22 -13.30
CA LEU A 55 -1.24 -3.02 -13.37
C LEU A 55 -2.01 -4.34 -13.59
N PRO A 56 -1.69 -5.44 -12.88
CA PRO A 56 -2.51 -6.63 -12.97
C PRO A 56 -3.93 -6.37 -12.47
N THR A 57 -4.87 -7.17 -12.97
CA THR A 57 -6.26 -7.19 -12.54
C THR A 57 -6.61 -8.52 -11.88
N THR A 58 -7.78 -8.61 -11.26
CA THR A 58 -8.29 -9.87 -10.70
C THR A 58 -8.45 -10.97 -11.77
N LEU A 59 -8.59 -10.60 -13.05
CA LEU A 59 -8.61 -11.52 -14.19
C LEU A 59 -7.25 -12.15 -14.52
N ASP A 60 -6.18 -11.65 -13.91
CA ASP A 60 -4.81 -12.13 -14.11
C ASP A 60 -4.38 -13.16 -13.06
N ILE A 61 -5.25 -13.52 -12.13
CA ILE A 61 -4.98 -14.55 -11.12
C ILE A 61 -5.04 -15.93 -11.78
N ILE A 62 -3.94 -16.68 -11.72
CA ILE A 62 -3.81 -18.04 -12.27
C ILE A 62 -3.73 -19.13 -11.20
N ASP A 63 -3.45 -18.76 -9.95
CA ASP A 63 -3.48 -19.67 -8.81
C ASP A 63 -4.01 -18.93 -7.57
N ASN A 64 -4.90 -19.58 -6.83
CA ASN A 64 -5.52 -19.06 -5.61
C ASN A 64 -5.80 -20.25 -4.66
N PRO A 65 -4.75 -20.85 -4.06
CA PRO A 65 -4.87 -22.11 -3.31
C PRO A 65 -5.74 -21.97 -2.06
N LYS A 66 -5.88 -20.74 -1.53
CA LYS A 66 -6.73 -20.43 -0.38
C LYS A 66 -8.18 -20.08 -0.76
N GLN A 67 -8.50 -20.08 -2.06
CA GLN A 67 -9.82 -19.71 -2.59
C GLN A 67 -10.31 -18.36 -2.02
N LEU A 68 -9.39 -17.39 -2.00
CA LEU A 68 -9.66 -16.04 -1.51
C LEU A 68 -10.76 -15.39 -2.36
N LYS A 69 -11.77 -14.80 -1.73
CA LYS A 69 -12.78 -13.99 -2.42
C LYS A 69 -12.31 -12.54 -2.42
N ILE A 70 -11.64 -12.14 -3.50
CA ILE A 70 -11.19 -10.76 -3.67
C ILE A 70 -12.39 -9.89 -4.05
N VAL A 71 -12.60 -8.82 -3.30
CA VAL A 71 -13.68 -7.85 -3.50
C VAL A 71 -13.06 -6.49 -3.69
N GLU A 72 -13.30 -5.89 -4.85
CA GLU A 72 -12.83 -4.55 -5.18
C GLU A 72 -13.79 -3.52 -4.57
N VAL A 73 -13.23 -2.53 -3.87
CA VAL A 73 -13.97 -1.53 -3.10
C VAL A 73 -13.33 -0.16 -3.35
N ASP A 74 -14.16 0.89 -3.34
CA ASP A 74 -13.67 2.27 -3.40
C ASP A 74 -12.66 2.56 -2.28
N THR A 75 -11.50 3.12 -2.63
CA THR A 75 -10.34 3.23 -1.72
C THR A 75 -10.67 3.89 -0.37
N PRO A 76 -11.43 5.00 -0.32
CA PRO A 76 -11.81 5.63 0.95
C PRO A 76 -12.71 4.76 1.84
N GLN A 77 -13.37 3.72 1.30
CA GLN A 77 -14.23 2.81 2.07
C GLN A 77 -13.49 1.60 2.64
N LEU A 78 -12.25 1.34 2.23
CA LEU A 78 -11.52 0.13 2.61
C LEU A 78 -11.34 -0.02 4.13
N THR A 79 -11.19 1.08 4.86
CA THR A 79 -11.13 1.07 6.33
C THR A 79 -12.44 0.58 6.96
N ARG A 80 -13.59 1.00 6.43
CA ARG A 80 -14.92 0.58 6.90
C ARG A 80 -15.23 -0.88 6.59
N THR A 81 -14.59 -1.47 5.57
CA THR A 81 -14.78 -2.89 5.28
C THR A 81 -14.31 -3.79 6.42
N LEU A 82 -13.43 -3.31 7.31
CA LEU A 82 -12.98 -4.04 8.49
C LEU A 82 -14.09 -4.27 9.53
N ASP A 83 -15.18 -3.50 9.47
CA ASP A 83 -16.35 -3.69 10.34
C ASP A 83 -17.28 -4.81 9.86
N ASP A 84 -17.13 -5.28 8.60
CA ASP A 84 -17.91 -6.38 8.06
C ASP A 84 -17.36 -7.72 8.59
N PRO A 85 -18.14 -8.52 9.33
CA PRO A 85 -17.66 -9.77 9.93
C PRO A 85 -17.23 -10.82 8.90
N ASN A 86 -17.63 -10.68 7.64
CA ASN A 86 -17.24 -11.58 6.56
C ASN A 86 -15.95 -11.16 5.86
N VAL A 87 -15.49 -9.92 6.08
CA VAL A 87 -14.20 -9.45 5.62
C VAL A 87 -13.16 -9.92 6.63
N SER A 88 -12.16 -10.62 6.12
CA SER A 88 -11.00 -10.99 6.92
C SER A 88 -9.91 -9.95 6.74
N LEU A 89 -9.59 -9.60 5.50
CA LEU A 89 -8.47 -8.72 5.19
C LEU A 89 -8.93 -7.51 4.39
N SER A 90 -8.32 -6.36 4.65
CA SER A 90 -8.40 -5.19 3.78
C SER A 90 -7.00 -4.65 3.50
N ILE A 91 -6.64 -4.48 2.23
CA ILE A 91 -5.38 -3.83 1.84
C ILE A 91 -5.66 -2.33 1.74
N ILE A 92 -5.09 -1.52 2.63
CA ILE A 92 -5.46 -0.11 2.85
C ILE A 92 -4.25 0.82 2.66
N ASN A 93 -4.40 1.94 1.95
CA ASN A 93 -3.31 2.90 1.86
C ASN A 93 -3.03 3.56 3.22
N THR A 94 -1.75 3.83 3.53
CA THR A 94 -1.33 4.34 4.85
C THR A 94 -1.98 5.65 5.25
N ASN A 95 -2.32 6.52 4.29
CA ASN A 95 -3.06 7.75 4.56
C ASN A 95 -4.46 7.46 5.16
N PHE A 96 -5.19 6.47 4.64
CA PHE A 96 -6.52 6.12 5.13
C PHE A 96 -6.45 5.33 6.45
N SER A 97 -5.49 4.42 6.57
CA SER A 97 -5.32 3.65 7.80
C SER A 97 -4.95 4.55 8.99
N ALA A 98 -4.05 5.52 8.78
CA ALA A 98 -3.67 6.47 9.81
C ALA A 98 -4.86 7.33 10.29
N GLN A 99 -5.73 7.77 9.36
CA GLN A 99 -6.96 8.50 9.69
C GLN A 99 -7.95 7.64 10.50
N ALA A 100 -7.99 6.34 10.25
CA ALA A 100 -8.78 5.37 11.01
C ALA A 100 -8.11 4.95 12.33
N GLY A 101 -6.97 5.54 12.69
CA GLY A 101 -6.21 5.21 13.90
C GLY A 101 -5.45 3.88 13.83
N LEU A 102 -5.40 3.24 12.66
CA LEU A 102 -4.68 2.00 12.40
C LEU A 102 -3.19 2.27 12.13
N SER A 103 -2.33 1.35 12.55
CA SER A 103 -0.88 1.37 12.29
C SER A 103 -0.40 -0.01 11.88
N ALA A 104 0.53 -0.11 10.94
CA ALA A 104 0.95 -1.40 10.39
C ALA A 104 1.74 -2.20 11.41
N ALA A 105 2.57 -1.51 12.20
CA ALA A 105 3.31 -2.16 13.29
C ALA A 105 2.41 -2.87 14.31
N ARG A 106 1.17 -2.37 14.53
CA ARG A 106 0.22 -2.93 15.51
C ARG A 106 -0.85 -3.83 14.88
N ASP A 107 -1.41 -3.39 13.75
CA ASP A 107 -2.63 -3.96 13.16
C ASP A 107 -2.35 -4.65 11.81
N GLY A 108 -1.11 -4.57 11.31
CA GLY A 108 -0.72 -5.11 10.01
C GLY A 108 -0.26 -6.56 10.05
N LEU A 109 -0.58 -7.29 8.97
CA LEU A 109 -0.11 -8.67 8.79
C LEU A 109 1.13 -8.74 7.92
N PHE A 110 1.15 -7.96 6.84
CA PHE A 110 2.26 -7.94 5.91
C PHE A 110 2.36 -6.55 5.29
N MET A 111 3.54 -5.97 5.38
CA MET A 111 3.85 -4.71 4.72
C MET A 111 4.69 -4.96 3.48
N GLU A 112 4.65 -4.00 2.57
CA GLU A 112 5.68 -3.93 1.56
C GLU A 112 7.04 -3.66 2.20
N GLY A 113 8.06 -4.37 1.70
CA GLY A 113 9.44 -4.17 2.13
C GLY A 113 10.04 -2.85 1.63
N PRO A 114 11.27 -2.53 2.10
CA PRO A 114 12.00 -1.33 1.67
C PRO A 114 12.30 -1.28 0.17
N ASP A 115 12.35 -2.45 -0.49
CA ASP A 115 12.57 -2.57 -1.94
C ASP A 115 11.30 -2.34 -2.79
N SER A 116 10.24 -1.78 -2.19
CA SER A 116 8.97 -1.50 -2.88
C SER A 116 9.19 -0.49 -4.02
N PRO A 117 8.69 -0.77 -5.24
CA PRO A 117 8.78 0.17 -6.36
C PRO A 117 7.79 1.35 -6.22
N TYR A 118 6.96 1.37 -5.18
CA TYR A 118 5.83 2.30 -5.00
C TYR A 118 6.13 3.49 -4.07
N VAL A 119 7.38 3.93 -4.12
CA VAL A 119 7.91 5.07 -3.38
C VAL A 119 7.25 6.37 -3.89
N ASN A 120 6.67 7.24 -3.03
CA ASN A 120 6.04 8.49 -3.51
C ASN A 120 7.10 9.48 -3.97
N ALA A 121 7.01 9.95 -5.21
CA ALA A 121 7.94 10.94 -5.75
C ALA A 121 7.44 12.38 -5.63
N ILE A 122 8.37 13.32 -5.42
CA ILE A 122 8.16 14.71 -5.83
C ILE A 122 8.22 14.76 -7.36
N VAL A 123 7.13 15.23 -7.99
CA VAL A 123 6.99 15.29 -9.44
C VAL A 123 6.91 16.74 -9.90
N ALA A 124 7.60 17.05 -11.00
CA ALA A 124 7.59 18.35 -11.66
C ALA A 124 7.30 18.16 -13.17
N ARG A 125 6.94 19.24 -13.86
CA ARG A 125 6.83 19.20 -15.33
C ARG A 125 8.22 19.15 -15.94
N GLU A 126 8.31 18.58 -17.14
CA GLU A 126 9.60 18.41 -17.83
C GLU A 126 10.32 19.75 -18.05
N ASP A 127 9.56 20.80 -18.33
CA ASP A 127 10.07 22.16 -18.59
C ASP A 127 10.53 22.91 -17.32
N ASN A 128 10.24 22.40 -16.12
CA ASN A 128 10.54 23.11 -14.86
C ASN A 128 11.20 22.24 -13.78
N LYS A 129 11.49 20.96 -14.07
CA LYS A 129 12.14 20.03 -13.14
C LYS A 129 13.49 20.52 -12.59
N ASP A 130 14.20 21.33 -13.38
CA ASP A 130 15.52 21.89 -13.04
C ASP A 130 15.44 23.33 -12.48
N SER A 131 14.23 23.86 -12.30
CA SER A 131 14.05 25.21 -11.76
C SER A 131 14.54 25.30 -10.30
N LYS A 132 15.09 26.46 -9.93
CA LYS A 132 15.56 26.75 -8.57
C LYS A 132 14.50 26.41 -7.50
N LYS A 133 13.22 26.70 -7.77
CA LYS A 133 12.09 26.40 -6.87
C LYS A 133 11.93 24.91 -6.60
N ILE A 134 12.08 24.05 -7.62
CA ILE A 134 11.97 22.60 -7.45
C ILE A 134 13.17 22.04 -6.69
N GLN A 135 14.37 22.56 -6.95
CA GLN A 135 15.58 22.17 -6.20
C GLN A 135 15.51 22.60 -4.73
N GLU A 136 15.00 23.79 -4.45
CA GLU A 136 14.75 24.28 -3.08
C GLU A 136 13.69 23.43 -2.35
N LEU A 137 12.57 23.11 -3.01
CA LEU A 137 11.56 22.21 -2.44
C LEU A 137 12.14 20.84 -2.10
N LYS A 138 12.93 20.26 -3.03
CA LYS A 138 13.63 19.00 -2.82
C LYS A 138 14.56 19.08 -1.61
N ALA A 139 15.39 20.12 -1.51
CA ALA A 139 16.33 20.30 -0.40
C ALA A 139 15.61 20.48 0.95
N ALA A 140 14.54 21.27 0.98
CA ALA A 140 13.74 21.51 2.18
C ALA A 140 13.01 20.24 2.66
N PHE A 141 12.57 19.39 1.73
CA PHE A 141 11.90 18.13 2.06
C PHE A 141 12.87 17.03 2.51
N GLN A 142 14.07 16.98 1.93
CA GLN A 142 15.04 15.90 2.16
C GLN A 142 15.96 16.15 3.36
N THR A 143 15.41 16.58 4.49
CA THR A 143 16.16 16.86 5.73
C THR A 143 15.97 15.76 6.76
N SER A 144 16.91 15.65 7.71
CA SER A 144 16.75 14.76 8.86
C SER A 144 15.55 15.15 9.71
N GLU A 145 15.26 16.46 9.84
CA GLU A 145 14.11 16.96 10.59
C GLU A 145 12.77 16.48 10.00
N VAL A 146 12.61 16.54 8.67
CA VAL A 146 11.42 16.02 7.99
C VAL A 146 11.32 14.50 8.16
N ALA A 147 12.44 13.78 8.08
CA ALA A 147 12.46 12.33 8.28
C ALA A 147 12.05 11.93 9.71
N GLU A 148 12.57 12.63 10.74
CA GLU A 148 12.19 12.39 12.13
C GLU A 148 10.73 12.79 12.40
N LYS A 149 10.26 13.92 11.85
CA LYS A 149 8.86 14.31 11.98
C LYS A 149 7.91 13.33 11.30
N ALA A 150 8.30 12.78 10.15
CA ALA A 150 7.54 11.73 9.48
C ALA A 150 7.45 10.46 10.36
N LYS A 151 8.54 10.04 11.00
CA LYS A 151 8.49 8.91 11.95
C LYS A 151 7.52 9.16 13.10
N GLU A 152 7.47 10.37 13.64
CA GLU A 152 6.54 10.76 14.70
C GLU A 152 5.08 10.72 14.21
N VAL A 153 4.78 11.41 13.11
CA VAL A 153 3.41 11.55 12.57
C VAL A 153 2.83 10.22 12.12
N TYR A 154 3.65 9.40 11.46
CA TYR A 154 3.24 8.10 10.94
C TYR A 154 3.58 6.94 11.89
N LYS A 155 4.04 7.21 13.11
CA LYS A 155 4.34 6.19 14.13
C LYS A 155 5.31 5.10 13.63
N GLY A 156 6.28 5.48 12.82
CA GLY A 156 7.23 4.56 12.20
C GLY A 156 6.74 3.88 10.91
N ASP A 157 5.47 4.04 10.54
CA ASP A 157 4.90 3.50 9.30
C ASP A 157 5.22 4.37 8.07
N ALA A 158 6.23 5.24 8.10
CA ALA A 158 6.71 5.96 6.91
C ALA A 158 8.21 5.71 6.74
N ILE A 159 8.60 5.23 5.56
CA ILE A 159 9.99 4.87 5.26
C ILE A 159 10.60 5.97 4.38
N LYS A 160 11.77 6.46 4.79
CA LYS A 160 12.55 7.44 4.01
C LYS A 160 12.96 6.81 2.67
N GLY A 161 12.60 7.44 1.55
CA GLY A 161 12.82 6.90 0.20
C GLY A 161 13.88 7.67 -0.60
N TRP A 162 14.88 8.26 0.06
CA TRP A 162 16.02 8.94 -0.57
C TRP A 162 17.35 8.70 0.14
#